data_AF-A0A431IWD3-F1
#
_entry.id   AF-A0A431IWD3-F1
#
_cell.length_a   1.000
_cell.length_b   1.000
_cell.length_c   1.000
_cell.angle_alpha   90.00
_cell.angle_beta   90.00
_cell.angle_gamma   90.00
#
_symmetry.space_group_name_H-M   'P 1'
#
loop_
_entity.id
_entity.type
_entity.pdbx_description
1 polymer ?
#
loop_
_entity_poly.entity_id
_entity_poly.type
_entity_poly.pdbx_seq_one_letter_code
_entity_poly.pdbx_strand_id
1 'polypeptide(L)'
;MNIQKLVMISSLALFLSACNNKGASKAVTTVNPELIGMWSDDAGCSLTLQKTSQGLVLDDFHNAQGVSKSKVKLNIKKDSVMTRIIAVDPSSPWSAIFSEGLLMVDNKLCKQALHKIDSK
;
A
#
# COMPACT_ATOMS: atom_id res chain seq x y z
N MET A 1 72.75 -12.79 -0.66
CA MET A 1 71.71 -13.25 0.27
C MET A 1 70.38 -12.71 -0.26
N ASN A 2 69.52 -13.61 -0.73
CA ASN A 2 68.35 -13.31 -1.56
C ASN A 2 67.23 -12.61 -0.78
N ILE A 3 66.92 -11.37 -1.12
CA ILE A 3 65.70 -10.67 -0.70
C ILE A 3 64.63 -11.00 -1.74
N GLN A 4 64.19 -12.26 -1.74
CA GLN A 4 62.98 -12.71 -2.40
C GLN A 4 62.20 -13.47 -1.35
N LYS A 5 60.88 -13.23 -1.29
CA LYS A 5 59.90 -13.74 -0.31
C LYS A 5 59.65 -12.80 0.86
N LEU A 6 58.96 -11.69 0.58
CA LEU A 6 57.91 -11.26 1.49
C LEU A 6 56.98 -10.33 0.75
N VAL A 7 55.68 -10.50 1.02
CA VAL A 7 54.57 -9.64 0.57
C VAL A 7 54.07 -9.91 -0.84
N MET A 8 53.29 -10.99 -0.99
CA MET A 8 52.17 -11.04 -1.94
C MET A 8 51.10 -12.01 -1.41
N ILE A 9 50.63 -11.74 -0.18
CA ILE A 9 49.41 -12.31 0.40
C ILE A 9 48.59 -11.12 0.86
N SER A 10 47.82 -10.48 -0.03
CA SER A 10 46.78 -9.52 0.39
C SER A 10 45.79 -9.11 -0.71
N SER A 11 45.70 -9.82 -1.84
CA SER A 11 44.77 -9.46 -2.92
C SER A 11 43.39 -10.15 -2.84
N LEU A 12 43.07 -10.88 -1.76
CA LEU A 12 41.83 -11.66 -1.66
C LEU A 12 40.83 -11.17 -0.59
N ALA A 13 40.82 -9.87 -0.27
CA ALA A 13 39.94 -9.33 0.78
C ALA A 13 39.16 -8.05 0.39
N LEU A 14 38.84 -7.85 -0.90
CA LEU A 14 38.11 -6.64 -1.33
C LEU A 14 36.85 -6.87 -2.18
N PHE A 15 36.30 -8.10 -2.23
CA PHE A 15 35.10 -8.39 -3.04
C PHE A 15 33.83 -8.79 -2.27
N LEU A 16 33.64 -8.32 -1.02
CA LEU A 16 32.39 -8.62 -0.28
C LEU A 16 31.66 -7.41 0.33
N SER A 17 32.02 -6.18 -0.01
CA SER A 17 31.36 -4.98 0.51
C SER A 17 30.52 -4.22 -0.53
N ALA A 18 29.78 -4.95 -1.38
CA ALA A 18 28.82 -4.34 -2.30
C ALA A 18 27.53 -5.15 -2.43
N CYS A 19 26.74 -5.21 -1.36
CA CYS A 19 25.29 -5.38 -1.41
C CYS A 19 24.66 -5.01 -0.06
N ASN A 20 24.97 -3.82 0.48
CA ASN A 20 24.32 -3.32 1.70
C ASN A 20 23.59 -1.99 1.49
N ASN A 21 23.02 -1.81 0.30
CA ASN A 21 22.01 -0.80 0.04
C ASN A 21 20.75 -1.48 -0.52
N LYS A 22 20.06 -2.27 0.32
CA LYS A 22 18.59 -2.14 0.30
C LYS A 22 18.27 -0.82 0.98
N GLY A 23 18.60 0.25 0.26
CA GLY A 23 18.12 1.56 0.58
C GLY A 23 16.64 1.40 0.84
N ALA A 24 16.23 1.75 2.05
CA ALA A 24 14.89 2.19 2.32
C ALA A 24 14.64 3.36 1.37
N SER A 25 14.38 3.04 0.12
CA SER A 25 13.53 3.83 -0.73
C SER A 25 12.24 3.82 0.06
N LYS A 26 12.06 4.83 0.92
CA LYS A 26 10.74 5.31 1.26
C LYS A 26 10.15 5.61 -0.10
N ALA A 27 9.54 4.58 -0.70
CA ALA A 27 8.61 4.77 -1.76
C ALA A 27 7.59 5.71 -1.12
N VAL A 28 7.72 7.00 -1.42
CA VAL A 28 6.59 7.88 -1.36
C VAL A 28 5.70 7.27 -2.42
N THR A 29 4.90 6.27 -2.03
CA THR A 29 3.95 5.63 -2.90
C THR A 29 2.96 6.74 -3.18
N THR A 30 3.16 7.44 -4.29
CA THR A 30 2.32 8.56 -4.69
C THR A 30 0.91 7.99 -4.81
N VAL A 31 0.08 8.30 -3.82
CA VAL A 31 -1.31 7.85 -3.76
C VAL A 31 -2.00 8.32 -5.04
N ASN A 32 -2.64 7.41 -5.78
CA ASN A 32 -3.43 7.79 -6.94
C ASN A 32 -4.53 8.77 -6.47
N PRO A 33 -4.57 10.03 -6.95
CA PRO A 33 -5.56 11.01 -6.52
C PRO A 33 -7.00 10.56 -6.83
N GLU A 34 -7.21 9.71 -7.82
CA GLU A 34 -8.53 9.16 -8.14
C GLU A 34 -9.12 8.31 -7.01
N LEU A 35 -8.28 7.71 -6.16
CA LEU A 35 -8.75 6.95 -4.99
C LEU A 35 -9.41 7.84 -3.94
N ILE A 36 -9.00 9.11 -3.85
CA ILE A 36 -9.40 10.01 -2.77
C ILE A 36 -10.84 10.48 -2.97
N GLY A 37 -11.66 10.40 -1.93
CA GLY A 37 -13.05 10.83 -1.95
C GLY A 37 -13.98 9.78 -1.34
N MET A 38 -15.27 10.02 -1.54
CA MET A 38 -16.34 9.15 -1.08
C MET A 38 -16.70 8.13 -2.16
N TRP A 39 -17.00 6.92 -1.72
CA TRP A 39 -17.37 5.79 -2.57
C TRP A 39 -18.61 5.12 -1.99
N SER A 40 -19.57 4.74 -2.83
CA SER A 40 -20.75 4.01 -2.38
C SER A 40 -21.33 3.09 -3.45
N ASP A 41 -22.18 2.16 -3.01
CA ASP A 41 -23.11 1.42 -3.86
C ASP A 41 -24.57 1.68 -3.42
N ASP A 42 -25.51 1.27 -4.26
CA ASP A 42 -26.95 1.35 -3.96
C ASP A 42 -27.38 0.26 -2.95
N ALA A 43 -26.49 -0.67 -2.61
CA ALA A 43 -26.73 -1.75 -1.65
C ALA A 43 -26.44 -1.33 -0.19
N GLY A 44 -26.05 -0.07 0.04
CA GLY A 44 -25.82 0.50 1.37
C GLY A 44 -24.40 0.30 1.88
N CYS A 45 -23.42 0.01 1.01
CA CYS A 45 -22.00 0.07 1.34
C CYS A 45 -21.45 1.45 1.00
N SER A 46 -20.64 2.03 1.88
CA SER A 46 -19.98 3.31 1.63
C SER A 46 -18.66 3.43 2.38
N LEU A 47 -17.77 4.24 1.84
CA LEU A 47 -16.51 4.58 2.48
C LEU A 47 -15.97 5.92 2.04
N THR A 48 -15.02 6.43 2.81
CA THR A 48 -14.26 7.64 2.49
C THR A 48 -12.76 7.35 2.56
N LEU A 49 -12.05 7.61 1.48
CA LEU A 49 -10.60 7.53 1.40
C LEU A 49 -9.99 8.93 1.41
N GLN A 50 -9.01 9.14 2.29
CA GLN A 50 -8.32 10.43 2.43
C GLN A 50 -6.80 10.27 2.38
N LYS A 51 -6.13 11.25 1.79
CA LYS A 51 -4.67 11.39 1.84
C LYS A 51 -4.30 12.31 3.01
N THR A 52 -3.50 11.80 3.94
CA THR A 52 -2.95 12.57 5.05
C THR A 52 -1.42 12.70 4.89
N SER A 53 -0.77 13.40 5.83
CA SER A 53 0.71 13.44 5.90
C SER A 53 1.33 12.05 6.12
N GLN A 54 0.56 11.08 6.61
CA GLN A 54 1.02 9.73 6.93
C GLN A 54 0.71 8.70 5.83
N GLY A 55 0.04 9.11 4.74
CA GLY A 55 -0.34 8.25 3.62
C GLY A 55 -1.85 8.19 3.39
N LEU A 56 -2.32 7.10 2.79
CA LEU A 56 -3.74 6.84 2.56
C LEU A 56 -4.40 6.31 3.84
N VAL A 57 -5.58 6.82 4.15
CA VAL A 57 -6.40 6.43 5.31
C VAL A 57 -7.80 6.11 4.85
N LEU A 58 -8.36 5.01 5.36
CA LEU A 58 -9.80 4.77 5.38
C LEU A 58 -10.38 5.62 6.50
N ASP A 59 -10.97 6.75 6.12
CA ASP A 59 -11.49 7.71 7.09
C ASP A 59 -12.73 7.14 7.79
N ASP A 60 -13.64 6.61 6.98
CA ASP A 60 -14.89 5.99 7.38
C ASP A 60 -15.25 4.86 6.40
N PHE A 61 -15.91 3.83 6.91
CA PHE A 61 -16.50 2.72 6.18
C PHE A 61 -17.73 2.25 6.93
N HIS A 62 -18.82 2.05 6.21
CA HIS A 62 -20.01 1.35 6.70
C HIS A 62 -20.50 0.33 5.68
N ASN A 63 -21.26 -0.66 6.12
CA ASN A 63 -22.05 -1.49 5.23
C ASN A 63 -23.47 -1.76 5.77
N ALA A 64 -24.33 -2.32 4.91
CA ALA A 64 -25.69 -2.69 5.25
C ALA A 64 -25.81 -3.80 6.32
N GLN A 65 -24.71 -4.46 6.70
CA GLN A 65 -24.67 -5.45 7.77
C GLN A 65 -24.38 -4.83 9.15
N GLY A 66 -24.18 -3.51 9.21
CA GLY A 66 -23.84 -2.79 10.44
C GLY A 66 -22.36 -2.86 10.81
N VAL A 67 -21.48 -3.31 9.92
CA VAL A 67 -20.03 -3.27 10.13
C VAL A 67 -19.54 -1.85 9.84
N SER A 68 -18.81 -1.27 10.77
CA SER A 68 -18.14 0.02 10.59
C SER A 68 -16.65 -0.05 10.92
N LYS A 69 -15.86 0.75 10.21
CA LYS A 69 -14.42 0.93 10.46
C LYS A 69 -14.05 2.37 10.19
N SER A 70 -13.15 2.94 10.98
CA SER A 70 -12.70 4.31 10.80
C SER A 70 -11.21 4.45 11.13
N LYS A 71 -10.60 5.49 10.55
CA LYS A 71 -9.19 5.85 10.76
C LYS A 71 -8.19 4.69 10.56
N VAL A 72 -8.46 3.80 9.60
CA VAL A 72 -7.56 2.67 9.30
C VAL A 72 -6.46 3.15 8.37
N LYS A 73 -5.20 3.02 8.79
CA LYS A 73 -4.05 3.33 7.93
C LYS A 73 -3.90 2.26 6.85
N LEU A 74 -3.74 2.70 5.60
CA LEU A 74 -3.68 1.82 4.44
C LEU A 74 -2.31 1.86 3.78
N ASN A 75 -1.89 0.70 3.27
CA ASN A 75 -0.81 0.57 2.32
C ASN A 75 -1.37 0.30 0.92
N ILE A 76 -0.65 0.78 -0.09
CA ILE A 76 -1.03 0.66 -1.50
C ILE A 76 0.00 -0.19 -2.21
N LYS A 77 -0.47 -1.18 -2.97
CA LYS A 77 0.36 -2.00 -3.85
C LYS A 77 -0.22 -1.98 -5.25
N LYS A 78 0.58 -1.52 -6.22
CA LYS A 78 0.21 -1.55 -7.63
C LYS A 78 0.51 -2.94 -8.19
N ASP A 79 -0.52 -3.63 -8.64
CA ASP A 79 -0.46 -4.95 -9.26
C ASP A 79 -0.94 -4.80 -10.73
N SER A 80 -0.03 -4.42 -11.63
CA SER A 80 -0.32 -4.14 -13.05
C SER A 80 -1.41 -3.07 -13.25
N VAL A 81 -2.58 -3.46 -13.76
CA VAL A 81 -3.75 -2.59 -14.03
C VAL A 81 -4.62 -2.35 -12.80
N MET A 82 -4.34 -3.04 -11.70
CA MET A 82 -5.09 -2.92 -10.45
C MET A 82 -4.24 -2.31 -9.35
N THR A 83 -4.90 -1.66 -8.40
CA THR A 83 -4.28 -1.15 -7.18
C THR A 83 -4.91 -1.83 -5.98
N ARG A 84 -4.13 -2.63 -5.27
CA ARG A 84 -4.54 -3.26 -4.02
C ARG A 84 -4.31 -2.29 -2.86
N ILE A 85 -5.31 -2.17 -2.00
CA ILE A 85 -5.32 -1.32 -0.81
C ILE A 85 -5.55 -2.23 0.38
N ILE A 86 -4.65 -2.19 1.36
CA ILE A 86 -4.67 -3.12 2.50
C ILE A 86 -4.39 -2.36 3.79
N ALA A 87 -5.08 -2.72 4.87
CA ALA A 87 -4.78 -2.23 6.20
C ALA A 87 -3.33 -2.54 6.58
N VAL A 88 -2.66 -1.57 7.20
CA VAL A 88 -1.30 -1.75 7.74
C VAL A 88 -1.33 -2.58 9.01
N ASP A 89 -2.36 -2.39 9.83
CA ASP A 89 -2.52 -3.08 11.11
C ASP A 89 -3.29 -4.41 10.91
N PRO A 90 -2.68 -5.57 11.17
CA PRO A 90 -3.34 -6.86 11.03
C PRO A 90 -4.45 -7.10 12.06
N SER A 91 -4.49 -6.35 13.17
CA SER A 91 -5.56 -6.47 14.18
C SER A 91 -6.89 -5.86 13.73
N SER A 92 -6.86 -4.95 12.75
CA SER A 92 -8.05 -4.40 12.09
C SER A 92 -7.98 -4.66 10.58
N PRO A 93 -8.18 -5.93 10.15
CA PRO A 93 -8.06 -6.29 8.75
C PRO A 93 -9.13 -5.58 7.93
N TRP A 94 -8.70 -4.98 6.83
CA TRP A 94 -9.55 -4.39 5.81
C TRP A 94 -8.75 -4.32 4.51
N SER A 95 -9.40 -4.57 3.38
CA SER A 95 -8.76 -4.46 2.08
C SER A 95 -9.76 -4.18 0.98
N ALA A 96 -9.26 -3.58 -0.09
CA ALA A 96 -10.00 -3.31 -1.30
C ALA A 96 -9.10 -3.36 -2.53
N ILE A 97 -9.71 -3.49 -3.69
CA ILE A 97 -9.06 -3.39 -4.99
C ILE A 97 -9.69 -2.23 -5.75
N PHE A 98 -8.84 -1.35 -6.27
CA PHE A 98 -9.24 -0.33 -7.22
C PHE A 98 -8.82 -0.73 -8.63
N SER A 99 -9.76 -0.69 -9.56
CA SER A 99 -9.53 -0.98 -10.97
C SER A 99 -10.61 -0.29 -11.81
N GLU A 100 -10.21 0.33 -12.92
CA GLU A 100 -11.13 0.93 -13.91
C GLU A 100 -12.18 1.88 -13.31
N GLY A 101 -11.78 2.70 -12.31
CA GLY A 101 -12.69 3.66 -11.68
C GLY A 101 -13.68 3.07 -10.68
N LEU A 102 -13.55 1.77 -10.35
CA LEU A 102 -14.37 1.07 -9.38
C LEU A 102 -13.55 0.63 -8.18
N LEU A 103 -14.21 0.53 -7.02
CA LEU A 103 -13.58 0.07 -5.79
C LEU A 103 -14.33 -1.13 -5.22
N MET A 104 -13.65 -2.28 -5.14
CA MET A 104 -14.20 -3.53 -4.63
C MET A 104 -13.65 -3.79 -3.24
N VAL A 105 -14.50 -3.81 -2.22
CA VAL A 105 -14.10 -4.13 -0.85
C VAL A 105 -14.09 -5.65 -0.67
N ASP A 106 -13.00 -6.19 -0.14
CA ASP A 106 -12.81 -7.63 0.05
C ASP A 106 -13.70 -8.19 1.18
N ASN A 107 -13.58 -9.50 1.41
CA ASN A 107 -14.18 -10.21 2.55
C ASN A 107 -15.71 -10.14 2.61
N LYS A 108 -16.37 -9.98 1.46
CA LYS A 108 -17.84 -9.92 1.34
C LYS A 108 -18.46 -8.77 2.17
N LEU A 109 -17.66 -7.74 2.46
CA LEU A 109 -18.10 -6.58 3.23
C LEU A 109 -19.05 -5.68 2.41
N CYS A 110 -18.82 -5.55 1.10
CA CYS A 110 -19.77 -4.98 0.16
C CYS A 110 -20.28 -6.07 -0.80
N LYS A 111 -21.53 -5.95 -1.24
CA LYS A 111 -22.13 -6.89 -2.21
C LYS A 111 -21.78 -6.53 -3.66
N GLN A 112 -21.46 -5.27 -3.92
CA GLN A 112 -21.23 -4.72 -5.24
C GLN A 112 -19.95 -3.88 -5.24
N ALA A 113 -19.47 -3.54 -6.43
CA ALA A 113 -18.41 -2.56 -6.58
C ALA A 113 -18.94 -1.17 -6.21
N LEU A 114 -18.11 -0.38 -5.53
CA LEU A 114 -18.42 0.98 -5.18
C LEU A 114 -18.06 1.91 -6.32
N HIS A 115 -18.91 2.91 -6.52
CA HIS A 115 -18.73 4.00 -7.44
C HIS A 115 -18.33 5.25 -6.68
N LYS A 116 -17.50 6.09 -7.29
CA LYS A 116 -17.13 7.36 -6.70
C LYS A 116 -18.34 8.28 -6.67
N ILE A 117 -18.57 8.90 -5.52
CA ILE A 117 -19.59 9.95 -5.40
C ILE A 117 -18.91 11.24 -5.83
N ASP A 118 -19.32 11.78 -6.98
CA ASP A 118 -18.87 13.09 -7.41
C ASP A 118 -19.36 14.14 -6.40
N SER A 119 -18.42 14.87 -5.80
CA SER A 119 -18.73 16.05 -5.01
C SER A 119 -19.43 17.05 -5.94
N LYS A 120 -20.73 17.29 -5.73
CA LYS A 120 -21.44 18.40 -6.36
C LYS A 120 -20.87 19.74 -5.91
#